data_AF-A0A5R9QTH3-F1
#
_entry.id   AF-A0A5R9QTH3-F1
#
_cell.length_a   1.000
_cell.length_b   1.000
_cell.length_c   1.000
_cell.angle_alpha   90.00
_cell.angle_beta   90.00
_cell.angle_gamma   90.00
#
_symmetry.space_group_name_H-M   'P 1'
#
loop_
_entity.id
_entity.type
_entity.pdbx_description
1 polymer ?
#
loop_
_entity_poly.entity_id
_entity_poly.type
_entity_poly.pdbx_seq_one_letter_code
_entity_poly.pdbx_strand_id
1 'polypeptide(L)'
;MKVLRLPFIACLSVTLPSALAASFDCQKASTPMEQAICANDDLSALDDQLSLTYRAHLGSPELDPVQLKKAQRSWLQNTRRRCEATETLTDCLSDAYRERLEELGPGTGVDAQGHDWKQALRISNTAPGYDFLLDMQPCPEQTCEGPAFLGIERAGSNEVAQAIYLPNVFLTRQENGEPLVNSARLYDYQGVINAGDFNFDGQPDFAVQNGNRGSYGGPSYDVFLFDAGRQRFIYSPELSALTLENLGFFDIDGKRKRLITFSKSGCCYHEKSEYRVEANQPVEVKREIEDAAGGSGDPDMVLLSTEELVNGQWKTTSSRKVPFKEIYGDP
;
A
#
# COMPACT_ATOMS: atom_id res chain seq x y z
N MET A 1 -45.87 57.13 29.56
CA MET A 1 -45.20 55.83 29.35
C MET A 1 -44.50 55.88 27.99
N LYS A 2 -43.16 55.95 27.95
CA LYS A 2 -42.37 55.91 26.70
C LYS A 2 -42.07 54.45 26.38
N VAL A 3 -42.49 53.97 25.21
CA VAL A 3 -42.25 52.60 24.74
C VAL A 3 -40.93 52.59 23.97
N LEU A 4 -39.94 51.88 24.50
CA LEU A 4 -38.62 51.72 23.90
C LEU A 4 -38.70 50.57 22.86
N ARG A 5 -38.43 50.85 21.58
CA ARG A 5 -38.34 49.84 20.53
C ARG A 5 -36.89 49.37 20.40
N LEU A 6 -36.62 48.10 20.69
CA LEU A 6 -35.34 47.45 20.37
C LEU A 6 -35.28 47.11 18.87
N PRO A 7 -34.16 47.32 18.17
CA PRO A 7 -33.99 46.89 16.79
C PRO A 7 -33.74 45.38 16.72
N PHE A 8 -34.46 44.72 15.82
CA PHE A 8 -34.30 43.31 15.48
C PHE A 8 -33.03 43.16 14.64
N ILE A 9 -31.95 42.61 15.22
CA ILE A 9 -30.74 42.27 14.48
C ILE A 9 -31.02 40.96 13.74
N ALA A 10 -31.19 41.03 12.43
CA ALA A 10 -31.28 39.85 11.58
C ALA A 10 -29.89 39.21 11.48
N CYS A 11 -29.69 38.05 12.13
CA CYS A 11 -28.53 37.19 11.91
C CYS A 11 -28.55 36.70 10.47
N LEU A 12 -27.67 37.25 9.64
CA LEU A 12 -27.39 36.75 8.30
C LEU A 12 -26.56 35.47 8.44
N SER A 13 -27.21 34.32 8.39
CA SER A 13 -26.54 33.01 8.36
C SER A 13 -25.79 32.87 7.04
N VAL A 14 -24.47 33.02 7.10
CA VAL A 14 -23.56 32.68 6.00
C VAL A 14 -23.57 31.15 5.88
N THR A 15 -24.32 30.63 4.91
CA THR A 15 -24.20 29.22 4.50
C THR A 15 -22.90 29.09 3.73
N LEU A 16 -21.87 28.56 4.37
CA LEU A 16 -20.65 28.12 3.68
C LEU A 16 -21.07 27.13 2.58
N PRO A 17 -20.57 27.28 1.33
CA PRO A 17 -20.79 26.25 0.32
C PRO A 17 -20.19 24.95 0.86
N SER A 18 -21.00 23.89 0.86
CA SER A 18 -20.54 22.53 1.08
C SER A 18 -19.34 22.33 0.16
N ALA A 19 -18.16 22.09 0.74
CA ALA A 19 -17.04 21.58 -0.04
C ALA A 19 -17.55 20.40 -0.88
N LEU A 20 -17.05 20.24 -2.10
CA LEU A 20 -17.27 19.02 -2.88
C LEU A 20 -16.70 17.88 -2.04
N ALA A 21 -17.56 17.27 -1.23
CA ALA A 21 -17.26 16.20 -0.31
C ALA A 21 -18.14 15.05 -0.79
N ALA A 22 -17.51 13.91 -1.06
CA ALA A 22 -18.04 12.74 -1.73
C ALA A 22 -18.01 12.87 -3.26
N SER A 23 -18.00 11.71 -3.91
CA SER A 23 -17.81 11.60 -5.36
C SER A 23 -19.03 12.02 -6.17
N PHE A 24 -20.06 12.55 -5.51
CA PHE A 24 -21.32 13.02 -6.04
C PHE A 24 -21.81 14.28 -5.30
N ASP A 25 -22.85 14.94 -5.84
CA ASP A 25 -23.42 16.15 -5.25
C ASP A 25 -24.29 15.81 -4.02
N CYS A 26 -23.80 16.10 -2.82
CA CYS A 26 -24.52 15.86 -1.58
C CYS A 26 -25.88 16.58 -1.46
N GLN A 27 -26.12 17.65 -2.24
CA GLN A 27 -27.44 18.28 -2.27
C GLN A 27 -28.49 17.42 -2.99
N LYS A 28 -28.04 16.42 -3.77
CA LYS A 28 -28.88 15.47 -4.49
C LYS A 28 -28.98 14.11 -3.78
N ALA A 29 -28.38 13.97 -2.60
CA ALA A 29 -28.45 12.74 -1.80
C ALA A 29 -29.91 12.38 -1.49
N SER A 30 -30.31 11.17 -1.84
CA SER A 30 -31.69 10.69 -1.81
C SER A 30 -31.86 9.35 -1.09
N THR A 31 -30.81 8.54 -1.04
CA THR A 31 -30.80 7.25 -0.34
C THR A 31 -30.19 7.36 1.07
N PRO A 32 -30.52 6.45 2.01
CA PRO A 32 -29.89 6.42 3.32
C PRO A 32 -28.35 6.32 3.25
N MET A 33 -27.83 5.58 2.26
CA MET A 33 -26.39 5.48 2.01
C MET A 33 -25.79 6.81 1.58
N GLU A 34 -26.38 7.48 0.58
CA GLU A 34 -25.90 8.79 0.12
C GLU A 34 -25.94 9.82 1.24
N GLN A 35 -26.99 9.82 2.06
CA GLN A 35 -27.10 10.69 3.22
C GLN A 35 -26.03 10.38 4.28
N ALA A 36 -25.74 9.10 4.53
CA ALA A 36 -24.68 8.70 5.46
C ALA A 36 -23.29 9.15 4.97
N ILE A 37 -23.00 8.98 3.68
CA ILE A 37 -21.74 9.44 3.06
C ILE A 37 -21.62 10.96 3.22
N CYS A 38 -22.67 11.71 2.89
CA CYS A 38 -22.65 13.17 2.96
C CYS A 38 -22.65 13.76 4.38
N ALA A 39 -23.06 12.98 5.38
CA ALA A 39 -23.12 13.40 6.77
C ALA A 39 -21.85 13.07 7.58
N ASN A 40 -20.90 12.33 7.00
CA ASN A 40 -19.69 11.88 7.67
C ASN A 40 -18.46 12.16 6.80
N ASP A 41 -17.59 13.06 7.26
CA ASP A 41 -16.43 13.53 6.49
C ASP A 41 -15.44 12.40 6.14
N ASP A 42 -15.23 11.44 7.04
CA ASP A 42 -14.33 10.30 6.79
C ASP A 42 -14.89 9.36 5.71
N LEU A 43 -16.19 9.07 5.77
CA LEU A 43 -16.86 8.22 4.78
C LEU A 43 -16.95 8.93 3.42
N SER A 44 -17.18 10.23 3.43
CA SER A 44 -17.11 11.11 2.27
C SER A 44 -15.74 11.06 1.59
N ALA A 45 -14.66 11.16 2.38
CA ALA A 45 -13.29 11.03 1.88
C ALA A 45 -13.00 9.63 1.30
N LEU A 46 -13.47 8.55 1.94
CA LEU A 46 -13.35 7.19 1.42
C LEU A 46 -14.10 7.00 0.10
N ASP A 47 -15.28 7.59 -0.05
CA ASP A 47 -16.05 7.57 -1.31
C ASP A 47 -15.30 8.27 -2.45
N ASP A 48 -14.74 9.45 -2.18
CA ASP A 48 -13.89 10.18 -3.13
C ASP A 48 -12.65 9.39 -3.53
N GLN A 49 -11.96 8.81 -2.56
CA GLN A 49 -10.77 7.98 -2.77
C GLN A 49 -11.09 6.75 -3.62
N LEU A 50 -12.20 6.06 -3.33
CA LEU A 50 -12.64 4.91 -4.11
C LEU A 50 -13.01 5.30 -5.55
N SER A 51 -13.69 6.44 -5.72
CA SER A 51 -14.03 6.97 -7.04
C SER A 51 -12.79 7.33 -7.86
N LEU A 52 -11.77 7.95 -7.25
CA LEU A 52 -10.49 8.24 -7.89
C LEU A 52 -9.74 6.96 -8.26
N THR A 53 -9.63 6.01 -7.33
CA THR A 53 -9.01 4.69 -7.56
C THR A 53 -9.64 3.99 -8.74
N TYR A 54 -10.97 3.90 -8.76
CA TYR A 54 -11.72 3.25 -9.83
C TYR A 54 -11.53 3.96 -11.18
N ARG A 55 -11.51 5.29 -11.21
CA ARG A 55 -11.23 6.07 -12.44
C ARG A 55 -9.82 5.82 -12.96
N ALA A 56 -8.82 5.77 -12.08
CA ALA A 56 -7.44 5.46 -12.44
C ALA A 56 -7.31 4.04 -13.02
N HIS A 57 -8.07 3.06 -12.51
CA HIS A 57 -8.13 1.71 -13.08
C HIS A 57 -8.82 1.66 -14.45
N LEU A 58 -9.87 2.47 -14.65
CA LEU A 58 -10.55 2.57 -15.96
C LEU A 58 -9.65 3.15 -17.06
N GLY A 59 -8.69 4.01 -16.69
CA GLY A 59 -7.71 4.57 -17.62
C GLY A 59 -6.50 3.67 -17.86
N SER A 60 -6.35 2.57 -17.12
CA SER A 60 -5.20 1.67 -17.24
C SER A 60 -5.33 0.82 -18.52
N PRO A 61 -4.31 0.83 -19.41
CA PRO A 61 -4.30 -0.03 -20.59
C PRO A 61 -4.00 -1.50 -20.25
N GLU A 62 -3.66 -1.80 -18.99
CA GLU A 62 -3.38 -3.16 -18.53
C GLU A 62 -4.66 -3.93 -18.15
N LEU A 63 -5.79 -3.25 -17.97
CA LEU A 63 -7.04 -3.83 -17.46
C LEU A 63 -8.15 -3.85 -18.53
N ASP A 64 -9.02 -4.86 -18.46
CA ASP A 64 -10.25 -4.90 -19.27
C ASP A 64 -11.34 -4.01 -18.63
N PRO A 65 -11.70 -2.86 -19.23
CA PRO A 65 -12.68 -1.94 -18.66
C PRO A 65 -14.08 -2.55 -18.59
N VAL A 66 -14.41 -3.56 -19.41
CA VAL A 66 -15.71 -4.23 -19.37
C VAL A 66 -15.82 -5.11 -18.13
N GLN A 67 -14.79 -5.91 -17.84
CA GLN A 67 -14.77 -6.74 -16.64
C GLN A 67 -14.69 -5.88 -15.38
N LEU A 68 -13.88 -4.83 -15.38
CA LEU A 68 -13.76 -3.90 -14.25
C LEU A 68 -15.11 -3.25 -13.92
N LYS A 69 -15.84 -2.72 -14.92
CA LYS A 69 -17.19 -2.18 -14.74
C LYS A 69 -18.17 -3.22 -14.20
N LYS A 70 -18.09 -4.46 -14.69
CA LYS A 70 -18.94 -5.55 -14.21
C LYS A 70 -18.67 -5.87 -12.74
N ALA A 71 -17.39 -6.00 -12.36
CA ALA A 71 -16.96 -6.25 -10.99
C ALA A 71 -17.41 -5.11 -10.05
N GLN A 72 -17.16 -3.85 -10.43
CA GLN A 72 -17.54 -2.69 -9.61
C GLN A 72 -19.05 -2.60 -9.37
N ARG A 73 -19.89 -2.84 -10.39
CA ARG A 73 -21.35 -2.87 -10.22
C ARG A 73 -21.80 -4.01 -9.29
N SER A 74 -21.18 -5.19 -9.43
CA SER A 74 -21.51 -6.32 -8.56
C SER A 74 -21.13 -6.02 -7.11
N TRP A 75 -19.96 -5.44 -6.90
CA TRP A 75 -19.50 -5.00 -5.59
C TRP A 75 -20.46 -3.97 -4.98
N LEU A 76 -20.84 -2.90 -5.71
CA LEU A 76 -21.80 -1.89 -5.25
C LEU A 76 -23.16 -2.51 -4.83
N GLN A 77 -23.68 -3.46 -5.62
CA GLN A 77 -24.94 -4.14 -5.29
C GLN A 77 -24.84 -4.98 -4.02
N ASN A 78 -23.72 -5.69 -3.84
CA ASN A 78 -23.49 -6.52 -2.67
C ASN A 78 -23.26 -5.66 -1.42
N THR A 79 -22.46 -4.60 -1.51
CA THR A 79 -22.21 -3.63 -0.43
C THR A 79 -23.51 -2.99 0.03
N ARG A 80 -24.36 -2.54 -0.90
CA ARG A 80 -25.67 -1.99 -0.58
C ARG A 80 -26.52 -2.98 0.21
N ARG A 81 -26.69 -4.21 -0.29
CA ARG A 81 -27.48 -5.25 0.39
C ARG A 81 -26.92 -5.58 1.77
N ARG A 82 -25.59 -5.69 1.89
CA ARG A 82 -24.89 -6.00 3.15
C ARG A 82 -25.13 -4.89 4.16
N CYS A 83 -24.88 -3.63 3.80
CA CYS A 83 -24.91 -2.53 4.75
C CYS A 83 -26.31 -2.03 5.09
N GLU A 84 -27.28 -2.11 4.17
CA GLU A 84 -28.69 -1.84 4.48
C GLU A 84 -29.27 -2.85 5.51
N ALA A 85 -28.64 -4.02 5.68
CA ALA A 85 -29.05 -5.03 6.67
C ALA A 85 -28.40 -4.82 8.06
N THR A 86 -27.53 -3.82 8.23
CA THR A 86 -26.83 -3.54 9.48
C THR A 86 -27.44 -2.37 10.23
N GLU A 87 -27.31 -2.35 11.56
CA GLU A 87 -27.72 -1.20 12.38
C GLU A 87 -26.74 -0.02 12.26
N THR A 88 -25.46 -0.29 11.99
CA THR A 88 -24.39 0.70 11.87
C THR A 88 -23.95 0.88 10.41
N LEU A 89 -24.75 1.62 9.65
CA LEU A 89 -24.52 1.85 8.22
C LEU A 89 -23.15 2.48 7.92
N THR A 90 -22.73 3.48 8.69
CA THR A 90 -21.46 4.20 8.49
C THR A 90 -20.25 3.27 8.64
N ASP A 91 -20.25 2.41 9.67
CA ASP A 91 -19.15 1.47 9.91
C ASP A 91 -19.07 0.44 8.80
N CYS A 92 -20.23 -0.15 8.41
CA CYS A 92 -20.28 -1.12 7.32
C CYS A 92 -19.76 -0.54 5.99
N LEU A 93 -20.14 0.71 5.66
CA LEU A 93 -19.65 1.37 4.45
C LEU A 93 -18.17 1.70 4.52
N SER A 94 -17.69 2.15 5.69
CA SER A 94 -16.27 2.43 5.91
C SER A 94 -15.42 1.18 5.70
N ASP A 95 -15.82 0.06 6.31
CA ASP A 95 -15.14 -1.24 6.13
C ASP A 95 -15.20 -1.69 4.67
N ALA A 96 -16.38 -1.62 4.04
CA ALA A 96 -16.53 -1.99 2.64
C ALA A 96 -15.63 -1.18 1.70
N TYR A 97 -15.51 0.12 1.92
CA TYR A 97 -14.70 1.00 1.09
C TYR A 97 -13.22 0.74 1.29
N ARG A 98 -12.76 0.53 2.53
CA ARG A 98 -11.38 0.16 2.83
C ARG A 98 -11.01 -1.18 2.21
N GLU A 99 -11.85 -2.22 2.39
CA GLU A 99 -11.69 -3.54 1.76
C GLU A 99 -11.54 -3.39 0.23
N ARG A 100 -12.39 -2.55 -0.39
CA ARG A 100 -12.37 -2.37 -1.84
C ARG A 100 -11.14 -1.59 -2.33
N LEU A 101 -10.69 -0.60 -1.59
CA LEU A 101 -9.48 0.15 -1.90
C LEU A 101 -8.25 -0.75 -1.84
N GLU A 102 -8.18 -1.66 -0.86
CA GLU A 102 -7.13 -2.67 -0.77
C GLU A 102 -7.20 -3.68 -1.92
N GLU A 103 -8.40 -4.15 -2.29
CA GLU A 103 -8.59 -5.08 -3.40
C GLU A 103 -8.17 -4.46 -4.75
N LEU A 104 -8.47 -3.17 -4.96
CA LEU A 104 -8.09 -2.47 -6.19
C LEU A 104 -6.60 -2.11 -6.19
N GLY A 105 -6.06 -1.63 -5.07
CA GLY A 105 -4.70 -1.14 -4.99
C GLY A 105 -4.44 0.12 -5.83
N PRO A 106 -3.18 0.39 -6.21
CA PRO A 106 -2.79 1.53 -7.02
C PRO A 106 -3.36 1.55 -8.44
N GLY A 107 -3.84 2.72 -8.88
CA GLY A 107 -4.30 2.91 -10.24
C GLY A 107 -3.23 3.53 -11.14
N THR A 108 -2.80 2.83 -12.19
CA THR A 108 -1.76 3.30 -13.12
C THR A 108 -2.29 4.16 -14.28
N GLY A 109 -3.60 4.26 -14.48
CA GLY A 109 -4.23 4.96 -15.60
C GLY A 109 -4.59 6.41 -15.31
N VAL A 110 -3.71 7.17 -14.65
CA VAL A 110 -3.94 8.58 -14.33
C VAL A 110 -3.39 9.48 -15.43
N ASP A 111 -4.12 10.56 -15.73
CA ASP A 111 -3.62 11.63 -16.59
C ASP A 111 -2.63 12.52 -15.82
N ALA A 112 -1.37 12.54 -16.27
CA ALA A 112 -0.32 13.35 -15.66
C ALA A 112 -0.51 14.87 -15.87
N GLN A 113 -1.38 15.31 -16.79
CA GLN A 113 -1.49 16.71 -17.20
C GLN A 113 -2.30 17.58 -16.23
N GLY A 114 -3.03 16.97 -15.28
CA GLY A 114 -3.91 17.67 -14.33
C GLY A 114 -3.26 18.10 -13.01
N HIS A 115 -1.96 17.87 -12.82
CA HIS A 115 -1.28 18.04 -11.53
C HIS A 115 -0.19 19.11 -11.58
N ASP A 116 -0.08 19.92 -10.52
CA ASP A 116 1.03 20.87 -10.37
C ASP A 116 2.25 20.18 -9.74
N TRP A 117 2.94 19.41 -10.57
CA TRP A 117 4.13 18.66 -10.18
C TRP A 117 5.28 19.53 -9.63
N LYS A 118 5.22 20.86 -9.78
CA LYS A 118 6.21 21.77 -9.20
C LYS A 118 6.07 21.93 -7.69
N GLN A 119 4.88 21.66 -7.16
CA GLN A 119 4.60 21.71 -5.72
C GLN A 119 4.75 20.33 -5.06
N ALA A 120 4.82 19.27 -5.86
CA ALA A 120 5.03 17.91 -5.38
C ALA A 120 6.39 17.75 -4.70
N LEU A 121 6.44 16.84 -3.72
CA LEU A 121 7.67 16.46 -3.05
C LEU A 121 8.53 15.64 -4.02
N ARG A 122 9.62 16.24 -4.51
CA ARG A 122 10.58 15.55 -5.37
C ARG A 122 11.44 14.60 -4.57
N ILE A 123 11.48 13.35 -5.00
CA ILE A 123 12.29 12.27 -4.46
C ILE A 123 13.23 11.83 -5.59
N SER A 124 14.48 12.27 -5.50
CA SER A 124 15.50 12.07 -6.55
C SER A 124 16.55 11.03 -6.18
N ASN A 125 17.23 10.49 -7.20
CA ASN A 125 18.31 9.50 -7.06
C ASN A 125 17.89 8.18 -6.37
N THR A 126 16.60 7.88 -6.31
CA THR A 126 16.11 6.62 -5.72
C THR A 126 16.22 5.47 -6.70
N ALA A 127 15.74 5.65 -7.94
CA ALA A 127 15.81 4.66 -9.02
C ALA A 127 16.71 5.19 -10.16
N PRO A 128 17.63 4.38 -10.72
CA PRO A 128 18.44 4.79 -11.87
C PRO A 128 17.60 5.35 -13.03
N GLY A 129 17.83 6.59 -13.42
CA GLY A 129 17.18 7.21 -14.58
C GLY A 129 15.77 7.76 -14.32
N TYR A 130 15.27 7.71 -13.08
CA TYR A 130 13.95 8.22 -12.72
C TYR A 130 13.97 9.08 -11.45
N ASP A 131 13.20 10.16 -11.48
CA ASP A 131 12.82 10.96 -10.33
C ASP A 131 11.33 10.75 -10.03
N PHE A 132 10.97 10.78 -8.76
CA PHE A 132 9.58 10.63 -8.32
C PHE A 132 9.05 11.96 -7.76
N LEU A 133 7.81 12.30 -8.08
CA LEU A 133 7.14 13.52 -7.66
C LEU A 133 5.89 13.12 -6.88
N LEU A 134 5.95 13.20 -5.55
CA LEU A 134 4.84 12.81 -4.67
C LEU A 134 3.94 14.02 -4.39
N ASP A 135 2.79 14.07 -5.04
CA ASP A 135 1.73 15.04 -4.85
C ASP A 135 0.72 14.50 -3.82
N MET A 136 0.88 14.96 -2.57
CA MET A 136 0.04 14.57 -1.44
C MET A 136 -0.37 15.81 -0.65
N GLN A 137 -1.43 15.69 0.16
CA GLN A 137 -1.80 16.77 1.07
C GLN A 137 -0.61 17.16 1.98
N PRO A 138 -0.47 18.45 2.35
CA PRO A 138 0.66 18.91 3.12
C PRO A 138 0.90 18.08 4.38
N CYS A 139 2.09 17.50 4.47
CA CYS A 139 2.51 16.66 5.58
C CYS A 139 3.76 17.25 6.24
N PRO A 140 3.58 18.12 7.25
CA PRO A 140 4.67 18.72 8.02
C PRO A 140 5.20 17.82 9.14
N GLU A 141 4.44 16.77 9.49
CA GLU A 141 4.79 15.83 10.56
C GLU A 141 5.93 14.90 10.14
N GLN A 142 6.58 14.27 11.13
CA GLN A 142 7.65 13.29 10.87
C GLN A 142 7.12 12.06 10.11
N THR A 143 5.89 11.65 10.42
CA THR A 143 5.19 10.56 9.75
C THR A 143 3.79 11.00 9.39
N CYS A 144 3.31 10.65 8.21
CA CYS A 144 1.92 10.85 7.81
C CYS A 144 1.49 9.79 6.81
N GLU A 145 0.18 9.65 6.69
CA GLU A 145 -0.45 8.66 5.83
C GLU A 145 -1.64 9.28 5.10
N GLY A 146 -1.78 8.97 3.81
CA GLY A 146 -2.91 9.43 3.04
C GLY A 146 -2.78 9.14 1.54
N PRO A 147 -3.85 9.40 0.76
CA PRO A 147 -3.83 9.23 -0.69
C PRO A 147 -2.88 10.23 -1.35
N ALA A 148 -2.27 9.81 -2.45
CA ALA A 148 -1.34 10.64 -3.21
C ALA A 148 -1.37 10.33 -4.70
N PHE A 149 -0.89 11.29 -5.50
CA PHE A 149 -0.49 11.05 -6.87
C PHE A 149 1.03 10.97 -6.94
N LEU A 150 1.54 9.96 -7.63
CA LEU A 150 2.96 9.79 -7.87
C LEU A 150 3.25 10.05 -9.35
N GLY A 151 3.94 11.15 -9.62
CA GLY A 151 4.54 11.43 -10.91
C GLY A 151 5.88 10.72 -11.04
N ILE A 152 6.12 10.10 -12.19
CA ILE A 152 7.38 9.44 -12.54
C ILE A 152 7.99 10.21 -13.70
N GLU A 153 9.11 10.86 -13.44
CA GLU A 153 9.83 11.69 -14.39
C GLU A 153 11.09 10.97 -14.85
N ARG A 154 11.38 10.99 -16.15
CA ARG A 154 12.69 10.53 -16.63
C ARG A 154 13.74 11.56 -16.23
N ALA A 155 14.82 11.12 -15.61
CA ALA A 155 15.87 12.00 -15.12
C ALA A 155 16.34 12.97 -16.22
N GLY A 156 16.23 14.27 -15.95
CA GLY A 156 16.63 15.35 -16.87
C GLY A 156 15.62 15.72 -17.96
N SER A 157 14.45 15.07 -18.04
CA SER A 157 13.40 15.42 -19.02
C SER A 157 12.50 16.59 -18.57
N ASN A 158 12.36 16.80 -17.25
CA ASN A 158 11.37 17.70 -16.65
C ASN A 158 9.91 17.39 -17.07
N GLU A 159 9.65 16.17 -17.57
CA GLU A 159 8.35 15.72 -18.03
C GLU A 159 7.94 14.43 -17.30
N VAL A 160 6.74 14.45 -16.72
CA VAL A 160 6.16 13.28 -16.06
C VAL A 160 5.71 12.28 -17.12
N ALA A 161 6.47 11.20 -17.26
CA ALA A 161 6.24 10.13 -18.22
C ALA A 161 5.06 9.23 -17.83
N GLN A 162 4.77 9.14 -16.52
CA GLN A 162 3.66 8.37 -15.99
C GLN A 162 3.19 8.97 -14.67
N ALA A 163 1.87 8.96 -14.44
CA ALA A 163 1.27 9.23 -13.14
C ALA A 163 0.58 7.97 -12.60
N ILE A 164 0.63 7.79 -11.29
CA ILE A 164 -0.03 6.70 -10.57
C ILE A 164 -0.85 7.30 -9.43
N TYR A 165 -2.09 6.86 -9.27
CA TYR A 165 -2.87 7.14 -8.08
C TYR A 165 -2.57 6.09 -7.03
N LEU A 166 -2.08 6.53 -5.88
CA LEU A 166 -1.80 5.71 -4.72
C LEU A 166 -2.94 5.93 -3.72
N PRO A 167 -3.80 4.92 -3.46
CA PRO A 167 -4.83 5.03 -2.45
C PRO A 167 -4.24 5.43 -1.10
N ASN A 168 -3.02 5.00 -0.80
CA ASN A 168 -2.38 5.33 0.44
C ASN A 168 -0.86 5.33 0.33
N VAL A 169 -0.22 6.31 0.95
CA VAL A 169 1.24 6.42 1.08
C VAL A 169 1.57 6.69 2.54
N PHE A 170 2.48 5.91 3.10
CA PHE A 170 3.07 6.17 4.41
C PHE A 170 4.41 6.88 4.21
N LEU A 171 4.45 8.17 4.49
CA LEU A 171 5.66 8.99 4.35
C LEU A 171 6.35 9.13 5.71
N THR A 172 7.63 8.73 5.76
CA THR A 172 8.52 9.01 6.90
C THR A 172 9.59 10.01 6.48
N ARG A 173 9.81 11.05 7.28
CA ARG A 173 10.88 12.03 7.13
C ARG A 173 12.02 11.79 8.11
N GLN A 174 13.23 12.09 7.66
CA GLN A 174 14.43 12.21 8.50
C GLN A 174 14.38 13.50 9.31
N GLU A 175 15.28 13.66 10.29
CA GLU A 175 15.36 14.87 11.14
C GLU A 175 15.58 16.17 10.33
N ASN A 176 16.20 16.07 9.15
CA ASN A 176 16.41 17.20 8.23
C ASN A 176 15.17 17.54 7.38
N GLY A 177 14.06 16.81 7.54
CA GLY A 177 12.80 16.99 6.80
C GLY A 177 12.74 16.27 5.45
N GLU A 178 13.85 15.68 4.98
CA GLU A 178 13.87 14.90 3.73
C GLU A 178 13.20 13.53 3.91
N PRO A 179 12.54 12.97 2.89
CA PRO A 179 12.02 11.61 2.93
C PRO A 179 13.12 10.59 3.21
N LEU A 180 12.79 9.54 3.95
CA LEU A 180 13.63 8.35 4.02
C LEU A 180 13.42 7.53 2.73
N VAL A 181 14.49 7.11 2.07
CA VAL A 181 14.44 6.32 0.82
C VAL A 181 15.47 5.21 0.84
N ASN A 182 15.21 4.11 0.12
CA ASN A 182 16.10 2.95 0.02
C ASN A 182 16.56 2.41 1.40
N SER A 183 15.67 2.49 2.39
CA SER A 183 15.86 1.90 3.72
C SER A 183 14.88 0.75 3.86
N ALA A 184 15.40 -0.47 3.97
CA ALA A 184 14.61 -1.70 4.12
C ALA A 184 15.06 -2.50 5.34
N ARG A 185 15.72 -1.85 6.31
CA ARG A 185 16.25 -2.55 7.48
C ARG A 185 15.12 -3.04 8.37
N LEU A 186 15.18 -4.31 8.74
CA LEU A 186 14.26 -4.91 9.68
C LEU A 186 14.36 -4.20 11.03
N TYR A 187 13.22 -3.77 11.58
CA TYR A 187 13.07 -3.03 12.84
C TYR A 187 13.55 -1.56 12.86
N ASP A 188 13.97 -1.01 11.71
CA ASP A 188 14.21 0.43 11.54
C ASP A 188 13.06 1.09 10.76
N TYR A 189 13.04 2.43 10.71
CA TYR A 189 12.21 3.14 9.74
C TYR A 189 12.62 2.73 8.31
N GLN A 190 11.63 2.38 7.50
CA GLN A 190 11.83 2.03 6.11
C GLN A 190 11.44 3.20 5.20
N GLY A 191 12.08 3.28 4.03
CA GLY A 191 11.93 4.40 3.13
C GLY A 191 10.56 4.43 2.46
N VAL A 192 10.03 5.63 2.19
CA VAL A 192 8.76 5.82 1.48
C VAL A 192 8.81 5.23 0.08
N ILE A 193 9.97 5.30 -0.58
CA ILE A 193 10.23 4.64 -1.85
C ILE A 193 11.52 3.81 -1.72
N ASN A 194 11.43 2.54 -2.11
CA ASN A 194 12.56 1.64 -2.26
C ASN A 194 12.65 1.23 -3.74
N ALA A 195 13.83 1.34 -4.35
CA ALA A 195 14.04 0.96 -5.74
C ALA A 195 15.12 -0.12 -5.87
N GLY A 196 15.03 -0.90 -6.93
CA GLY A 196 15.95 -2.00 -7.23
C GLY A 196 15.50 -2.73 -8.49
N ASP A 197 16.21 -3.79 -8.87
CA ASP A 197 15.80 -4.68 -9.96
C ASP A 197 15.18 -5.93 -9.32
N PHE A 198 13.86 -5.92 -9.14
CA PHE A 198 13.14 -6.90 -8.33
C PHE A 198 12.86 -8.18 -9.12
N ASN A 199 12.65 -8.05 -10.43
CA ASN A 199 12.43 -9.20 -11.32
C ASN A 199 13.71 -9.67 -12.06
N PHE A 200 14.85 -9.01 -11.82
CA PHE A 200 16.18 -9.33 -12.35
C PHE A 200 16.29 -9.23 -13.88
N ASP A 201 15.54 -8.31 -14.48
CA ASP A 201 15.52 -8.02 -15.92
C ASP A 201 16.50 -6.91 -16.35
N GLY A 202 17.17 -6.29 -15.38
CA GLY A 202 18.15 -5.22 -15.58
C GLY A 202 17.56 -3.82 -15.72
N GLN A 203 16.24 -3.67 -15.58
CA GLN A 203 15.56 -2.38 -15.48
C GLN A 203 15.30 -2.04 -14.00
N PRO A 204 15.19 -0.75 -13.67
CA PRO A 204 14.81 -0.35 -12.33
C PRO A 204 13.31 -0.53 -12.11
N ASP A 205 12.97 -1.19 -11.01
CA ASP A 205 11.66 -1.28 -10.40
C ASP A 205 11.62 -0.40 -9.14
N PHE A 206 10.42 -0.19 -8.58
CA PHE A 206 10.29 0.50 -7.30
C PHE A 206 9.08 0.02 -6.51
N ALA A 207 9.09 0.33 -5.22
CA ALA A 207 7.99 0.08 -4.30
C ALA A 207 7.73 1.32 -3.46
N VAL A 208 6.45 1.57 -3.15
CA VAL A 208 6.01 2.69 -2.32
C VAL A 208 5.40 2.16 -1.04
N GLN A 209 5.81 2.67 0.12
CA GLN A 209 5.23 2.25 1.38
C GLN A 209 3.76 2.69 1.44
N ASN A 210 2.85 1.74 1.57
CA ASN A 210 1.41 1.97 1.56
C ASN A 210 0.77 1.84 2.95
N GLY A 211 1.58 1.71 4.00
CA GLY A 211 1.13 1.61 5.39
C GLY A 211 2.05 0.76 6.26
N ASN A 212 1.49 0.35 7.40
CA ASN A 212 2.10 -0.58 8.34
C ASN A 212 1.19 -1.81 8.53
N ARG A 213 0.85 -2.46 7.41
CA ARG A 213 -0.12 -3.58 7.35
C ARG A 213 0.54 -4.95 7.27
N GLY A 214 1.87 -5.00 7.28
CA GLY A 214 2.64 -6.23 7.30
C GLY A 214 2.56 -6.98 8.63
N SER A 215 3.21 -8.13 8.70
CA SER A 215 3.25 -8.95 9.91
C SER A 215 3.67 -8.13 11.14
N TYR A 216 2.91 -8.26 12.24
CA TYR A 216 3.10 -7.49 13.49
C TYR A 216 2.98 -5.97 13.34
N GLY A 217 2.22 -5.48 12.36
CA GLY A 217 2.13 -4.05 12.06
C GLY A 217 3.42 -3.51 11.42
N GLY A 218 4.16 -4.39 10.73
CA GLY A 218 5.34 -4.01 9.96
C GLY A 218 4.96 -3.19 8.71
N PRO A 219 5.94 -2.54 8.07
CA PRO A 219 5.68 -1.73 6.89
C PRO A 219 5.20 -2.59 5.72
N SER A 220 4.27 -2.06 4.93
CA SER A 220 3.72 -2.71 3.74
C SER A 220 3.93 -1.83 2.51
N TYR A 221 4.03 -2.44 1.33
CA TYR A 221 4.43 -1.75 0.11
C TYR A 221 3.59 -2.15 -1.11
N ASP A 222 3.31 -1.16 -1.95
CA ASP A 222 2.88 -1.37 -3.33
C ASP A 222 4.12 -1.47 -4.24
N VAL A 223 4.29 -2.59 -4.92
CA VAL A 223 5.44 -2.89 -5.80
C VAL A 223 5.06 -2.64 -7.26
N PHE A 224 5.96 -1.99 -8.00
CA PHE A 224 5.79 -1.66 -9.41
C PHE A 224 6.99 -2.13 -10.23
N LEU A 225 6.71 -2.96 -11.25
CA LEU A 225 7.72 -3.48 -12.17
C LEU A 225 7.75 -2.67 -13.46
N PHE A 226 8.94 -2.39 -13.99
CA PHE A 226 9.06 -1.71 -15.27
C PHE A 226 8.78 -2.65 -16.45
N ASP A 227 7.72 -2.37 -17.21
CA ASP A 227 7.42 -3.05 -18.46
C ASP A 227 8.11 -2.33 -19.62
N ALA A 228 9.21 -2.90 -20.12
CA ALA A 228 9.97 -2.33 -21.21
C ALA A 228 9.19 -2.24 -22.54
N GLY A 229 8.24 -3.14 -22.79
CA GLY A 229 7.41 -3.14 -23.99
C GLY A 229 6.40 -1.99 -24.01
N ARG A 230 5.86 -1.65 -22.84
CA ARG A 230 4.92 -0.55 -22.64
C ARG A 230 5.63 0.76 -22.29
N GLN A 231 6.90 0.71 -21.87
CA GLN A 231 7.67 1.84 -21.34
C GLN A 231 6.99 2.45 -20.10
N ARG A 232 6.45 1.61 -19.22
CA ARG A 232 5.65 2.02 -18.05
C ARG A 232 5.84 1.09 -16.87
N PHE A 233 5.62 1.61 -15.68
CA PHE A 233 5.60 0.85 -14.44
C PHE A 233 4.21 0.26 -14.18
N ILE A 234 4.17 -1.05 -13.91
CA ILE A 234 2.96 -1.83 -13.72
C ILE A 234 2.93 -2.34 -12.28
N TYR A 235 1.79 -2.19 -11.61
CA TYR A 235 1.58 -2.71 -10.27
C TYR A 235 1.69 -4.25 -10.26
N SER A 236 2.47 -4.79 -9.33
CA SER A 236 2.64 -6.22 -9.09
C SER A 236 1.98 -6.61 -7.76
N PRO A 237 0.73 -7.12 -7.77
CA PRO A 237 0.07 -7.53 -6.54
C PRO A 237 0.81 -8.66 -5.83
N GLU A 238 1.46 -9.56 -6.57
CA GLU A 238 2.11 -10.74 -5.99
C GLU A 238 3.43 -10.41 -5.29
N LEU A 239 4.20 -9.46 -5.80
CA LEU A 239 5.37 -8.95 -5.08
C LEU A 239 4.96 -8.04 -3.91
N SER A 240 3.87 -7.29 -4.05
CA SER A 240 3.32 -6.47 -2.94
C SER A 240 2.88 -7.35 -1.78
N ALA A 241 2.25 -8.49 -2.07
CA ALA A 241 1.81 -9.48 -1.08
C ALA A 241 2.96 -10.01 -0.21
N LEU A 242 4.17 -10.14 -0.75
CA LEU A 242 5.34 -10.51 0.05
C LEU A 242 5.56 -9.55 1.22
N THR A 243 5.27 -8.26 1.08
CA THR A 243 5.46 -7.29 2.17
C THR A 243 4.31 -7.27 3.17
N LEU A 244 3.10 -7.70 2.77
CA LEU A 244 1.95 -7.86 3.66
C LEU A 244 2.08 -9.09 4.54
N GLU A 245 2.61 -10.18 3.99
CA GLU A 245 2.70 -11.47 4.67
C GLU A 245 3.97 -11.59 5.54
N ASN A 246 4.99 -10.77 5.27
CA ASN A 246 6.30 -10.84 5.94
C ASN A 246 6.58 -9.59 6.80
N LEU A 247 7.75 -9.59 7.46
CA LEU A 247 8.20 -8.52 8.35
C LEU A 247 8.81 -7.34 7.58
N GLY A 248 8.06 -6.77 6.64
CA GLY A 248 8.47 -5.58 5.90
C GLY A 248 9.01 -5.86 4.49
N PHE A 249 9.79 -4.92 3.97
CA PHE A 249 10.33 -4.99 2.61
C PHE A 249 11.32 -6.15 2.45
N PHE A 250 11.32 -6.79 1.29
CA PHE A 250 12.22 -7.91 0.99
C PHE A 250 13.63 -7.43 0.63
N ASP A 251 14.62 -8.26 0.94
CA ASP A 251 16.01 -8.10 0.52
C ASP A 251 16.20 -8.58 -0.94
N ILE A 252 17.11 -7.94 -1.67
CA ILE A 252 17.39 -8.25 -3.09
C ILE A 252 18.82 -8.78 -3.23
N ASP A 253 18.96 -10.08 -3.48
CA ASP A 253 20.24 -10.70 -3.86
C ASP A 253 20.36 -10.76 -5.38
N GLY A 254 20.87 -9.68 -5.98
CA GLY A 254 21.09 -9.61 -7.43
C GLY A 254 22.12 -10.60 -7.98
N LYS A 255 23.03 -11.13 -7.14
CA LYS A 255 24.03 -12.12 -7.59
C LYS A 255 23.40 -13.49 -7.79
N ARG A 256 22.55 -13.90 -6.85
CA ARG A 256 21.82 -15.18 -6.90
C ARG A 256 20.48 -15.05 -7.62
N LYS A 257 20.03 -13.83 -7.93
CA LYS A 257 18.67 -13.52 -8.41
C LYS A 257 17.63 -14.09 -7.46
N ARG A 258 17.67 -13.62 -6.21
CA ARG A 258 16.73 -14.01 -5.15
C ARG A 258 16.14 -12.77 -4.49
N LEU A 259 14.84 -12.81 -4.25
CA LEU A 259 14.22 -11.98 -3.23
C LEU A 259 14.22 -12.76 -1.92
N ILE A 260 14.42 -12.09 -0.79
CA ILE A 260 14.53 -12.72 0.51
C ILE A 260 13.57 -12.04 1.48
N THR A 261 12.70 -12.80 2.12
CA THR A 261 11.78 -12.29 3.15
C THR A 261 12.12 -12.89 4.52
N PHE A 262 11.60 -12.24 5.55
CA PHE A 262 11.67 -12.72 6.92
C PHE A 262 10.26 -12.72 7.50
N SER A 263 9.83 -13.83 8.08
CA SER A 263 8.57 -13.95 8.80
C SER A 263 8.81 -14.51 10.20
N LYS A 264 7.83 -14.31 11.08
CA LYS A 264 7.85 -14.87 12.42
C LYS A 264 6.45 -15.23 12.89
N SER A 265 6.37 -16.17 13.82
CA SER A 265 5.16 -16.46 14.57
C SER A 265 5.47 -16.54 16.06
N GLY A 266 4.86 -15.63 16.82
CA GLY A 266 5.14 -15.41 18.23
C GLY A 266 6.60 -14.99 18.48
N CYS A 267 7.14 -15.47 19.59
CA CYS A 267 8.54 -15.29 20.00
C CYS A 267 9.51 -16.26 19.34
N CYS A 268 8.99 -17.39 18.86
CA CYS A 268 9.72 -18.65 18.94
C CYS A 268 9.69 -19.42 17.62
N TYR A 269 9.13 -18.83 16.57
CA TYR A 269 9.23 -19.32 15.20
C TYR A 269 9.74 -18.19 14.31
N HIS A 270 10.85 -18.41 13.63
CA HIS A 270 11.41 -17.49 12.65
C HIS A 270 11.65 -18.24 11.34
N GLU A 271 11.31 -17.60 10.23
CA GLU A 271 11.51 -18.17 8.90
C GLU A 271 12.09 -17.13 7.96
N LYS A 272 13.11 -17.55 7.20
CA LYS A 272 13.70 -16.78 6.13
C LYS A 272 13.47 -17.51 4.82
N SER A 273 12.72 -16.90 3.91
CA SER A 273 12.37 -17.49 2.62
C SER A 273 13.13 -16.81 1.50
N GLU A 274 13.59 -17.60 0.52
CA GLU A 274 14.20 -17.12 -0.72
C GLU A 274 13.27 -17.44 -1.91
N TYR A 275 13.04 -16.44 -2.75
CA TYR A 275 12.17 -16.53 -3.92
C TYR A 275 12.98 -16.35 -5.21
N ARG A 276 12.67 -17.17 -6.22
CA ARG A 276 13.00 -16.86 -7.62
C ARG A 276 11.85 -16.04 -8.20
N VAL A 277 12.16 -15.09 -9.07
CA VAL A 277 11.11 -14.41 -9.85
C VAL A 277 11.03 -15.07 -11.22
N GLU A 278 9.87 -15.64 -11.53
CA GLU A 278 9.57 -16.30 -12.80
C GLU A 278 8.38 -15.61 -13.46
N ALA A 279 8.56 -15.02 -14.64
CA ALA A 279 7.51 -14.26 -15.33
C ALA A 279 6.83 -13.22 -14.41
N ASN A 280 7.65 -12.43 -13.70
CA ASN A 280 7.23 -11.42 -12.73
C ASN A 280 6.48 -11.96 -11.48
N GLN A 281 6.44 -13.28 -11.29
CA GLN A 281 5.83 -13.93 -10.13
C GLN A 281 6.89 -14.44 -9.15
N PRO A 282 6.78 -14.14 -7.84
CA PRO A 282 7.67 -14.74 -6.85
C PRO A 282 7.32 -16.21 -6.63
N VAL A 283 8.29 -17.08 -6.83
CA VAL A 283 8.22 -18.52 -6.55
C VAL A 283 9.17 -18.82 -5.42
N GLU A 284 8.64 -19.19 -4.26
CA GLU A 284 9.43 -19.60 -3.11
C GLU A 284 10.22 -20.87 -3.45
N VAL A 285 11.53 -20.86 -3.21
CA VAL A 285 12.41 -21.99 -3.57
C VAL A 285 13.25 -22.53 -2.43
N LYS A 286 13.38 -21.77 -1.34
CA LYS A 286 14.13 -22.19 -0.16
C LYS A 286 13.57 -21.49 1.06
N ARG A 287 13.51 -22.19 2.19
CA ARG A 287 13.24 -21.60 3.50
C ARG A 287 14.17 -22.16 4.55
N GLU A 288 14.66 -21.26 5.39
CA GLU A 288 15.46 -21.55 6.58
C GLU A 288 14.57 -21.27 7.79
N ILE A 289 14.30 -22.31 8.59
CA ILE A 289 13.34 -22.27 9.69
C ILE A 289 14.08 -22.46 11.01
N GLU A 290 13.76 -21.62 11.98
CA GLU A 290 14.11 -21.73 13.38
C GLU A 290 12.82 -21.91 14.20
N ASP A 291 12.58 -23.11 14.72
CA ASP A 291 11.40 -23.46 15.51
C ASP A 291 11.81 -23.82 16.94
N ALA A 292 11.64 -22.85 17.83
CA ALA A 292 11.72 -22.96 19.28
C ALA A 292 10.33 -23.09 19.94
N ALA A 293 9.24 -23.18 19.17
CA ALA A 293 7.87 -23.31 19.65
C ALA A 293 7.45 -24.77 19.93
N GLY A 294 8.38 -25.71 19.79
CA GLY A 294 8.17 -27.13 20.04
C GLY A 294 8.39 -28.03 18.82
N GLY A 295 8.83 -27.50 17.67
CA GLY A 295 9.11 -28.31 16.47
C GLY A 295 10.16 -29.40 16.68
N SER A 296 11.02 -29.25 17.67
CA SER A 296 11.99 -30.27 18.08
C SER A 296 11.36 -31.46 18.83
N GLY A 297 10.15 -31.31 19.37
CA GLY A 297 9.54 -32.24 20.32
C GLY A 297 10.19 -32.26 21.71
N ASP A 298 11.13 -31.35 21.98
CA ASP A 298 11.87 -31.20 23.22
C ASP A 298 11.93 -29.71 23.60
N PRO A 299 11.34 -29.29 24.74
CA PRO A 299 11.23 -27.87 25.09
C PRO A 299 12.59 -27.17 25.30
N ASP A 300 13.66 -27.93 25.53
CA ASP A 300 15.01 -27.37 25.73
C ASP A 300 15.80 -27.25 24.41
N MET A 301 15.19 -27.62 23.28
CA MET A 301 15.84 -27.69 21.97
C MET A 301 15.09 -26.89 20.91
N VAL A 302 15.85 -26.17 20.09
CA VAL A 302 15.38 -25.48 18.88
C VAL A 302 15.61 -26.38 17.67
N LEU A 303 14.61 -26.52 16.81
CA LEU A 303 14.76 -27.18 15.52
C LEU A 303 15.20 -26.15 14.48
N LEU A 304 16.38 -26.37 13.90
CA LEU A 304 16.85 -25.64 12.72
C LEU A 304 16.69 -26.54 11.50
N SER A 305 15.98 -26.07 10.47
CA SER A 305 15.85 -26.79 9.21
C SER A 305 16.04 -25.90 8.00
N THR A 306 16.49 -26.51 6.91
CA THR A 306 16.48 -25.91 5.58
C THR A 306 15.66 -26.80 4.68
N GLU A 307 14.70 -26.19 3.99
CA GLU A 307 13.90 -26.85 2.98
C GLU A 307 14.12 -26.17 1.64
N GLU A 308 14.15 -26.97 0.57
CA GLU A 308 14.30 -26.48 -0.80
C GLU A 308 13.23 -27.11 -1.71
N LEU A 309 12.76 -26.32 -2.67
CA LEU A 309 11.82 -26.77 -3.68
C LEU A 309 12.57 -27.51 -4.80
N VAL A 310 12.49 -28.85 -4.79
CA VAL A 310 13.17 -29.72 -5.76
C VAL A 310 12.12 -30.40 -6.64
N ASN A 311 12.12 -30.10 -7.94
CA ASN A 311 11.14 -30.61 -8.91
C ASN A 311 9.68 -30.36 -8.48
N GLY A 312 9.40 -29.17 -7.93
CA GLY A 312 8.07 -28.77 -7.48
C GLY A 312 7.62 -29.42 -6.15
N GLN A 313 8.52 -30.12 -5.45
CA GLN A 313 8.24 -30.69 -4.14
C GLN A 313 9.24 -30.18 -3.11
N TRP A 314 8.73 -29.74 -1.96
CA TRP A 314 9.56 -29.35 -0.83
C TRP A 314 10.30 -30.55 -0.26
N LYS A 315 11.59 -30.40 -0.05
CA LYS A 315 12.46 -31.39 0.59
C LYS A 315 13.28 -30.73 1.67
N THR A 316 13.30 -31.32 2.86
CA THR A 316 14.24 -30.95 3.90
C THR A 316 15.64 -31.40 3.49
N THR A 317 16.52 -30.44 3.21
CA THR A 317 17.92 -30.68 2.80
C THR A 317 18.87 -30.70 3.99
N SER A 318 18.49 -30.04 5.09
CA SER A 318 19.22 -30.03 6.34
C SER A 318 18.25 -29.93 7.52
N SER A 319 18.54 -30.64 8.60
CA SER A 319 17.81 -30.48 9.86
C SER A 319 18.73 -30.85 11.02
N ARG A 320 18.72 -30.03 12.07
CA ARG A 320 19.44 -30.30 13.32
C ARG A 320 18.70 -29.71 14.51
N LYS A 321 18.84 -30.35 15.66
CA LYS A 321 18.38 -29.82 16.94
C LYS A 321 19.54 -29.17 17.66
N VAL A 322 19.32 -27.98 18.19
CA VAL A 322 20.33 -27.20 18.92
C VAL A 322 19.75 -26.82 20.28
N PRO A 323 20.50 -26.91 21.39
CA PRO A 323 20.01 -26.46 22.70
C PRO A 323 19.60 -24.99 22.67
N PHE A 324 18.46 -24.65 23.29
CA PHE A 324 17.92 -23.28 23.33
C PHE A 324 18.95 -22.25 23.80
N LYS A 325 19.69 -22.59 24.86
CA LYS A 325 20.75 -21.74 25.42
C LYS A 325 21.90 -21.42 24.46
N GLU A 326 22.14 -22.25 23.45
CA GLU A 326 23.20 -21.99 22.46
C GLU A 326 22.77 -20.91 21.45
N ILE A 327 21.47 -20.75 21.21
CA ILE A 327 20.93 -19.74 20.29
C ILE A 327 20.60 -18.44 21.03
N TYR A 328 19.92 -18.54 22.18
CA TYR A 328 19.39 -17.37 22.89
C TYR A 328 20.14 -17.00 24.18
N GLY A 329 21.15 -17.78 24.58
CA GLY A 329 21.85 -17.60 25.85
C GLY A 329 21.09 -18.15 27.06
N ASP A 330 21.66 -17.96 28.25
CA ASP A 330 20.94 -18.24 29.50
C ASP A 330 19.87 -17.14 29.72
N PRO A 331 18.67 -17.50 30.23
CA PRO A 331 17.57 -16.56 30.45
C PRO A 331 17.85 -15.48 31.52
#